data_AF-A0A817T035-F1
#
_entry.id   AF-A0A817T035-F1
#
_cell.length_a   1.000
_cell.length_b   1.000
_cell.length_c   1.000
_cell.angle_alpha   90.00
_cell.angle_beta   90.00
_cell.angle_gamma   90.00
#
_symmetry.space_group_name_H-M   'P 1'
#
loop_
_entity.id
_entity.type
_entity.pdbx_description
1 polymer ?
#
loop_
_entity_poly.entity_id
_entity_poly.type
_entity_poly.pdbx_seq_one_letter_code
_entity_poly.pdbx_strand_id
1 'polypeptide(L)' 'FFCNFVIKYVKTAFHILCDDYVTEDSGTDVVHEASYCGEDDYHVCLANDVINKDRETVVCPIDARHRFR' A
#
# COMPACT_ATOMS: atom_id res chain seq x y z
N PHE A 1 -14.41 9.84 -6.61
CA PHE A 1 -13.32 9.45 -5.68
C PHE A 1 -12.43 8.38 -6.32
N PHE A 2 -12.97 7.21 -6.66
CA PHE A 2 -12.19 6.08 -7.17
C PHE A 2 -11.49 6.30 -8.54
N CYS A 3 -12.17 6.90 -9.52
CA CYS A 3 -11.59 7.06 -10.86
C CYS A 3 -10.36 7.99 -10.88
N ASN A 4 -10.42 9.13 -10.18
CA ASN A 4 -9.26 10.03 -10.02
C ASN A 4 -8.12 9.38 -9.22
N PHE A 5 -8.46 8.54 -8.24
CA PHE A 5 -7.47 7.81 -7.46
C PHE A 5 -6.67 6.86 -8.34
N VAL A 6 -7.36 6.02 -9.12
CA VAL A 6 -6.72 5.09 -10.05
C VAL A 6 -5.83 5.86 -11.04
N ILE A 7 -6.36 6.89 -11.70
CA ILE A 7 -5.57 7.68 -12.67
C ILE A 7 -4.32 8.28 -12.04
N LYS A 8 -4.39 8.76 -10.78
CA LYS A 8 -3.25 9.36 -10.08
C LYS A 8 -2.14 8.34 -9.79
N TYR A 9 -2.49 7.11 -9.43
CA TYR A 9 -1.53 6.13 -8.93
C TYR A 9 -1.27 4.94 -9.86
N VAL A 10 -1.95 4.83 -11.01
CA VAL A 10 -1.83 3.70 -11.96
C VAL A 10 -0.41 3.47 -12.48
N LYS A 11 0.48 4.48 -12.39
CA LYS A 11 1.87 4.36 -12.85
C LYS A 11 2.80 3.69 -11.84
N THR A 12 2.45 3.65 -10.56
CA THR A 12 3.32 3.16 -9.47
C THR A 12 2.64 2.11 -8.59
N ALA A 13 1.31 2.12 -8.51
CA ALA A 13 0.53 1.17 -7.71
C ALA A 13 -0.14 0.09 -8.57
N PHE A 14 -0.79 -0.87 -7.92
CA PHE A 14 -1.54 -1.98 -8.53
C PHE A 14 -0.63 -2.99 -9.27
N HIS A 15 0.52 -3.30 -8.67
CA HIS A 15 1.42 -4.36 -9.12
C HIS A 15 1.43 -5.53 -8.14
N ILE A 16 1.79 -6.72 -8.63
CA ILE A 16 2.07 -7.88 -7.78
C ILE A 16 3.52 -7.75 -7.32
N LEU A 17 3.74 -7.84 -6.01
CA LEU A 17 5.05 -7.79 -5.38
C LEU A 17 5.37 -9.17 -4.79
N CYS A 18 6.65 -9.52 -4.74
CA CYS A 18 7.13 -10.72 -4.08
C CYS A 18 8.01 -10.31 -2.90
N ASP A 19 7.70 -10.82 -1.71
CA ASP A 19 8.48 -10.61 -0.49
C ASP A 19 8.34 -11.83 0.43
N ASP A 20 9.38 -12.11 1.22
CA ASP A 20 9.49 -13.29 2.07
C ASP A 20 8.64 -13.20 3.35
N TYR A 21 8.01 -12.05 3.64
CA TYR A 21 7.13 -11.91 4.81
C TYR A 21 5.80 -12.66 4.65
N VAL A 22 5.36 -12.93 3.41
CA VAL A 22 4.15 -13.70 3.14
C VAL A 22 4.46 -15.19 3.27
N THR A 23 3.70 -15.91 4.10
CA THR A 23 3.89 -17.34 4.31
C THR A 23 2.60 -18.12 4.07
N GLU A 24 2.73 -19.43 3.87
CA GLU A 24 1.60 -20.34 3.61
C GLU A 24 0.82 -20.74 4.88
N ASP A 25 1.17 -20.17 6.04
CA ASP A 25 0.58 -20.55 7.33
C ASP A 25 -0.82 -19.98 7.59
N SER A 26 -1.23 -18.97 6.82
CA SER A 26 -2.47 -18.23 7.03
C SER A 26 -2.95 -17.51 5.77
N GLY A 27 -4.28 -17.45 5.60
CA GLY A 27 -4.92 -16.65 4.55
C GLY A 27 -4.99 -17.36 3.19
N THR A 28 -4.50 -16.69 2.15
CA THR A 28 -4.58 -17.13 0.74
C THR A 28 -3.26 -16.99 0.00
N ASP A 29 -2.15 -16.88 0.73
CA ASP A 29 -0.79 -16.66 0.19
C ASP A 29 -0.63 -15.36 -0.63
N VAL A 30 -1.59 -14.44 -0.50
CA VAL A 30 -1.59 -13.11 -1.12
C VAL A 30 -2.09 -12.12 -0.09
N VAL A 31 -1.30 -11.06 0.14
CA VAL A 31 -1.62 -10.01 1.10
C VAL A 31 -1.89 -8.70 0.35
N HIS A 32 -2.91 -7.97 0.78
CA HIS A 32 -3.18 -6.63 0.28
C HIS A 32 -2.31 -5.61 0.99
N GLU A 33 -1.47 -4.92 0.23
CA GLU A 33 -0.53 -3.92 0.73
C GLU A 33 -1.21 -2.59 1.09
N ALA A 34 -1.09 -2.19 2.37
CA ALA A 34 -1.63 -0.95 2.90
C ALA A 34 -0.55 -0.11 3.61
N SER A 35 0.40 0.46 2.86
CA SER A 35 1.60 1.17 3.34
C SER A 35 1.46 2.21 4.46
N TYR A 36 0.26 2.70 4.77
CA TYR A 36 0.04 3.58 5.92
C TYR A 36 -0.28 2.83 7.22
N CYS A 37 -0.87 1.63 7.11
CA CYS A 37 -1.53 0.92 8.20
C CYS A 37 -0.71 -0.27 8.75
N GLY A 38 0.43 -0.61 8.15
CA GLY A 38 1.31 -1.66 8.62
C GLY A 38 2.78 -1.35 8.35
N GLU A 39 3.66 -1.83 9.23
CA GLU A 39 5.10 -1.65 9.10
C GLU A 39 5.67 -2.48 7.96
N ASP A 40 5.26 -3.75 7.86
CA ASP A 40 5.63 -4.63 6.75
C ASP A 40 5.12 -4.07 5.43
N ASP A 41 3.88 -3.58 5.38
CA ASP A 41 3.31 -2.97 4.19
C ASP A 41 4.15 -1.76 3.70
N TYR A 42 4.58 -0.92 4.65
CA TYR A 42 5.42 0.23 4.35
C TYR A 42 6.79 -0.20 3.83
N HIS A 43 7.41 -1.19 4.46
CA HIS A 43 8.72 -1.69 4.07
C HIS A 43 8.70 -2.29 2.66
N VAL A 44 7.74 -3.17 2.37
CA VAL A 44 7.61 -3.86 1.08
C VAL A 44 7.30 -2.87 -0.04
N CYS A 45 6.35 -1.96 0.18
CA CYS A 45 6.02 -0.92 -0.81
C CYS A 45 7.20 0.02 -1.08
N LEU A 46 8.01 0.34 -0.06
CA LEU A 46 9.18 1.21 -0.22
C LEU A 46 10.32 0.50 -0.95
N ALA A 47 10.56 -0.78 -0.64
CA ALA A 47 11.60 -1.59 -1.29
C ALA A 47 11.31 -1.84 -2.78
N ASN A 48 10.03 -1.82 -3.17
CA ASN A 48 9.56 -2.05 -4.53
C ASN A 48 9.16 -0.76 -5.28
N ASP A 49 9.57 0.42 -4.79
CA ASP A 49 9.32 1.72 -5.43
C ASP A 49 7.82 2.07 -5.65
N VAL A 50 6.91 1.42 -4.92
CA VAL A 50 5.47 1.76 -4.93
C VAL A 50 5.22 3.07 -4.18
N ILE A 51 5.98 3.31 -3.12
CA ILE A 51 5.95 4.54 -2.31
C ILE A 51 7.35 5.18 -2.17
N ASN A 52 7.39 6.44 -1.72
CA ASN A 52 8.62 7.16 -1.43
C ASN A 52 8.64 7.68 0.02
N LYS A 53 9.86 8.01 0.50
CA LYS A 53 10.07 8.54 1.86
C LYS A 53 9.48 9.94 2.05
N ASP A 54 9.28 10.68 0.95
CA ASP A 54 8.71 12.03 0.94
C ASP A 54 7.19 12.02 1.19
N ARG A 55 6.58 10.84 1.35
CA ARG A 55 5.17 10.60 1.68
C ARG A 55 4.16 11.09 0.62
N GLU A 56 4.60 11.60 -0.52
CA GLU A 56 3.70 12.08 -1.58
C GLU A 56 2.85 10.96 -2.18
N THR A 57 3.39 9.74 -2.18
CA THR A 57 2.76 8.54 -2.73
C THR A 57 2.11 7.66 -1.66
N VAL A 58 2.33 7.93 -0.38
CA VAL A 58 1.68 7.20 0.72
C VAL A 58 0.26 7.72 0.89
N VAL A 59 -0.72 6.81 0.79
CA VAL A 59 -2.14 7.15 0.86
C VAL A 59 -2.73 6.66 2.17
N CYS A 60 -3.43 7.56 2.87
CA CYS A 60 -4.34 7.18 3.94
C CYS A 60 -5.71 7.83 3.72
N PRO A 61 -6.80 7.04 3.62
CA PRO A 61 -8.15 7.59 3.53
C PRO A 61 -8.69 8.05 4.89
N ILE A 62 -7.94 7.87 5.98
CA ILE A 62 -8.36 8.17 7.35
C ILE A 62 -7.77 9.50 7.80
N ASP A 63 -8.64 10.43 8.24
CA ASP A 63 -8.21 11.68 8.86
C ASP A 63 -7.72 11.47 10.31
N ALA A 64 -7.06 12.49 10.89
CA ALA A 64 -6.56 12.43 12.26
C ALA A 64 -7.63 12.23 13.36
N ARG A 65 -8.92 12.21 13.00
CA ARG A 65 -10.03 11.86 13.89
C ARG A 65 -10.61 10.47 13.59
N HIS A 66 -9.87 9.63 12.89
CA HIS A 66 -10.22 8.25 12.55
C HIS A 66 -11.47 8.12 11.66
N ARG A 67 -11.71 9.10 10.77
CA ARG A 67 -12.81 9.03 9.80
C ARG A 67 -12.31 8.86 8.38
N PHE A 68 -13.03 8.06 7.60
CA PHE A 68 -12.86 7.99 6.14
C PHE A 68 -13.24 9.32 5.48
N ARG A 69 -12.37 9.82 4.59
CA ARG A 69 -12.51 11.08 3.86
C ARG A 69 -12.16 10.92 2.39
#